data_AF-A0A376Y9H4-F1
#
_entry.id   AF-A0A376Y9H4-F1
#
_cell.length_a   1.000
_cell.length_b   1.000
_cell.length_c   1.000
_cell.angle_alpha   90.00
_cell.angle_beta   90.00
_cell.angle_gamma   90.00
#
_symmetry.space_group_name_H-M   'P 1'
#
loop_
_entity.id
_entity.type
_entity.pdbx_description
1 polymer ?
#
loop_
_entity_poly.entity_id
_entity_poly.type
_entity_poly.pdbx_seq_one_letter_code
_entity_poly.pdbx_strand_id
1 'polypeptide(L)'
;MTGNTIVIKPSEFTPNNAIAFAKIVDEIGLPRGVFNLVLGRGETVGQELAGNPKVAMVSMTGSVSAGEKIMATAAKNITKVCLELGGKAPAIVMDMPILNWQSKPSLIHASLIVGKCVTVQNVLCTERHL
;
A
#
# COMPACT_ATOMS: atom_id res chain seq x y z
N MET A 1 19.10 2.96 -3.84
CA MET A 1 19.37 2.24 -2.57
C MET A 1 20.00 3.21 -1.59
N THR A 2 19.61 3.21 -0.31
CA THR A 2 19.98 4.28 0.66
C THR A 2 20.72 3.78 1.92
N GLY A 3 21.01 2.48 2.04
CA GLY A 3 21.77 1.93 3.19
C GLY A 3 20.99 1.81 4.51
N ASN A 4 19.65 1.92 4.48
CA ASN A 4 18.81 1.76 5.67
C ASN A 4 18.68 0.29 6.09
N THR A 5 18.43 0.07 7.38
CA THR A 5 17.93 -1.20 7.89
C THR A 5 16.40 -1.22 7.87
N ILE A 6 15.80 -2.40 7.77
CA ILE A 6 14.34 -2.55 7.64
C ILE A 6 13.79 -3.62 8.58
N VAL A 7 12.61 -3.32 9.12
CA VAL A 7 11.74 -4.29 9.79
C VAL A 7 10.43 -4.37 9.00
N ILE A 8 10.12 -5.55 8.47
CA ILE A 8 8.88 -5.80 7.72
C ILE A 8 7.88 -6.52 8.61
N LYS A 9 6.65 -6.00 8.68
CA LYS A 9 5.49 -6.69 9.26
C LYS A 9 4.42 -6.91 8.18
N PRO A 10 4.30 -8.12 7.60
CA PRO A 10 3.26 -8.40 6.62
C PRO A 10 1.89 -8.48 7.28
N SER A 11 0.82 -8.48 6.49
CA SER A 11 -0.52 -8.78 6.98
C SER A 11 -0.57 -10.17 7.62
N GLU A 12 -1.26 -10.27 8.76
CA GLU A 12 -1.55 -11.52 9.47
C GLU A 12 -2.38 -12.51 8.64
N PHE A 13 -3.14 -12.02 7.65
CA PHE A 13 -3.96 -12.87 6.78
C PHE A 13 -3.16 -13.48 5.62
N THR A 14 -2.08 -12.82 5.19
CA THR A 14 -1.29 -13.25 4.02
C THR A 14 0.22 -13.12 4.27
N PRO A 15 0.80 -13.81 5.28
CA PRO A 15 2.21 -13.66 5.62
C PRO A 15 3.16 -14.47 4.73
N ASN A 16 2.66 -15.50 4.05
CA ASN A 16 3.48 -16.52 3.38
C ASN A 16 4.47 -15.95 2.36
N ASN A 17 4.06 -14.96 1.56
CA ASN A 17 4.97 -14.35 0.58
C ASN A 17 6.14 -13.61 1.23
N ALA A 18 5.90 -12.92 2.34
CA ALA A 18 6.97 -12.21 3.05
C ALA A 18 7.93 -13.18 3.73
N ILE A 19 7.42 -14.32 4.21
CA ILE A 19 8.25 -15.40 4.76
C ILE A 19 9.12 -16.02 3.66
N ALA A 20 8.56 -16.32 2.49
CA ALA A 20 9.33 -16.82 1.36
C ALA A 20 10.39 -15.81 0.90
N PHE A 21 10.04 -14.53 0.83
CA PHE A 21 10.98 -13.45 0.51
C PHE A 21 12.12 -13.38 1.54
N ALA A 22 11.83 -13.48 2.84
CA ALA A 22 12.84 -13.47 3.88
C ALA A 22 13.87 -14.61 3.73
N LYS A 23 13.44 -15.80 3.27
CA LYS A 23 14.36 -16.92 2.98
C LYS A 23 15.33 -16.57 1.86
N ILE A 24 14.82 -15.96 0.78
CA ILE A 24 15.67 -15.50 -0.34
C ILE A 24 16.65 -14.43 0.15
N VAL A 25 16.22 -13.52 1.02
CA VAL A 25 17.09 -12.48 1.60
C VAL A 25 18.19 -13.08 2.47
N ASP A 26 17.88 -14.13 3.24
CA ASP A 26 18.85 -14.85 4.06
C ASP A 26 19.94 -15.52 3.20
N GLU A 27 19.54 -16.12 2.07
CA GLU A 27 20.47 -16.73 1.10
C GLU A 27 21.45 -15.72 0.46
N ILE A 28 21.08 -14.44 0.36
CA ILE A 28 21.93 -13.37 -0.19
C ILE A 28 23.05 -12.97 0.81
N GLY A 29 22.91 -13.34 2.09
CA GLY A 29 23.95 -13.10 3.10
C GLY A 29 24.06 -11.65 3.56
N LEU A 30 22.94 -10.93 3.70
CA LEU A 30 22.95 -9.59 4.28
C LEU A 30 23.51 -9.61 5.72
N PRO A 31 24.20 -8.54 6.17
CA PRO A 31 24.65 -8.44 7.55
C PRO A 31 23.48 -8.58 8.55
N ARG A 32 23.72 -9.24 9.68
CA ARG A 32 22.69 -9.44 10.72
C ARG A 32 22.06 -8.11 11.13
N GLY A 33 20.73 -8.09 11.20
CA GLY A 33 19.94 -6.94 11.60
C GLY A 33 19.62 -5.93 10.49
N VAL A 34 20.19 -6.08 9.28
CA VAL A 34 19.85 -5.23 8.13
C VAL A 34 18.42 -5.46 7.67
N PHE A 35 18.00 -6.72 7.64
CA PHE A 35 16.64 -7.13 7.32
C PHE A 35 16.07 -7.93 8.48
N ASN A 36 14.86 -7.57 8.91
CA ASN A 36 14.15 -8.27 9.97
C ASN A 36 12.69 -8.46 9.53
N LEU A 37 12.15 -9.66 9.71
CA LEU A 37 10.75 -9.96 9.48
C LEU A 37 10.09 -10.25 10.83
N VAL A 38 9.01 -9.54 11.15
CA VAL A 38 8.22 -9.78 12.37
C VAL A 38 6.78 -10.10 12.00
N LEU A 39 6.23 -11.15 12.60
CA LEU A 39 4.84 -11.55 12.42
C LEU A 39 4.02 -11.14 13.63
N GLY A 40 2.81 -10.66 13.39
CA GLY A 40 1.91 -10.24 14.45
C GLY A 40 0.78 -9.36 13.93
N ARG A 41 -0.16 -9.00 14.82
CA ARG A 41 -1.32 -8.17 14.47
C ARG A 41 -0.92 -6.71 14.28
N GLY A 42 -1.67 -5.98 13.45
CA GLY A 42 -1.46 -4.54 13.28
C GLY A 42 -1.66 -3.74 14.58
N GLU A 43 -2.63 -4.14 15.40
CA GLU A 43 -2.99 -3.48 16.67
C GLU A 43 -1.89 -3.58 17.74
N THR A 44 -1.04 -4.61 17.66
CA THR A 44 0.04 -4.82 18.62
C THR A 44 1.39 -4.48 18.00
N VAL A 45 1.88 -5.33 17.10
CA VAL A 45 3.21 -5.17 16.49
C VAL A 45 3.28 -3.93 15.59
N GLY A 46 2.23 -3.65 14.82
CA GLY A 46 2.19 -2.46 13.97
C GLY A 46 2.22 -1.16 14.76
N GLN A 47 1.49 -1.10 15.88
CA GLN A 47 1.49 0.07 16.77
C GLN A 47 2.81 0.25 17.50
N GLU A 48 3.44 -0.83 17.96
CA GLU A 48 4.78 -0.77 18.56
C GLU A 48 5.78 -0.21 17.55
N LEU A 49 5.82 -0.74 16.32
CA LEU A 49 6.74 -0.24 15.28
C LEU A 49 6.52 1.25 14.96
N ALA A 50 5.28 1.73 15.01
CA ALA A 50 4.98 3.14 14.79
C ALA A 50 5.35 4.04 15.97
N GLY A 51 5.25 3.54 17.20
CA GLY A 51 5.51 4.28 18.43
C GLY A 51 6.92 4.12 18.98
N ASN A 52 7.75 3.28 18.37
CA ASN A 52 9.08 3.00 18.88
C ASN A 52 10.06 4.17 18.56
N PRO A 53 10.72 4.76 19.56
CA PRO A 53 11.62 5.90 19.35
C PRO A 53 12.87 5.56 18.54
N LYS A 54 13.18 4.27 18.33
CA LYS A 54 14.30 3.82 17.48
C LYS A 54 13.94 3.77 15.99
N VAL A 55 12.66 3.95 15.64
CA VAL A 55 12.20 3.92 14.25
C VAL A 55 12.19 5.34 13.68
N ALA A 56 13.04 5.57 12.68
CA ALA A 56 13.17 6.88 12.03
C ALA A 56 12.05 7.16 11.01
N MET A 57 11.48 6.11 10.41
CA MET A 57 10.42 6.22 9.42
C MET A 57 9.51 4.99 9.43
N VAL A 58 8.21 5.23 9.26
CA VAL A 58 7.19 4.20 9.06
C VAL A 58 6.63 4.34 7.64
N SER A 59 6.70 3.27 6.85
CA SER A 59 5.99 3.15 5.58
C SER A 59 4.90 2.10 5.73
N MET A 60 3.66 2.47 5.45
CA MET A 60 2.50 1.62 5.67
C MET A 60 1.54 1.72 4.50
N THR A 61 1.05 0.56 4.05
CA THR A 61 -0.01 0.44 3.05
C THR A 61 -1.21 -0.26 3.68
N GLY A 62 -2.40 0.35 3.61
CA GLY A 62 -3.56 -0.20 4.28
C GLY A 62 -4.82 0.67 4.24
N SER A 63 -5.72 0.45 5.20
CA SER A 63 -6.93 1.25 5.33
C SER A 63 -6.63 2.64 5.88
N VAL A 64 -7.49 3.62 5.55
CA VAL A 64 -7.42 4.99 6.10
C VAL A 64 -7.42 4.96 7.62
N SER A 65 -8.34 4.21 8.22
CA SER A 65 -8.47 4.07 9.69
C SER A 65 -7.21 3.52 10.37
N ALA A 66 -6.48 2.61 9.73
CA ALA A 66 -5.22 2.10 10.27
C ALA A 66 -4.10 3.12 10.08
N GLY A 67 -4.06 3.82 8.93
CA GLY A 67 -3.12 4.90 8.66
C GLY A 67 -3.23 6.06 9.67
N GLU A 68 -4.44 6.48 10.00
CA GLU A 68 -4.70 7.51 11.02
C GLU A 68 -4.14 7.12 12.39
N LYS A 69 -4.37 5.87 12.83
CA LYS A 69 -3.82 5.36 14.09
C LYS A 69 -2.29 5.35 14.07
N ILE A 70 -1.68 4.88 12.98
CA ILE A 70 -0.22 4.87 12.81
C ILE A 70 0.34 6.30 12.88
N MET A 71 -0.28 7.26 12.18
CA MET A 71 0.15 8.65 12.17
C MET A 71 0.05 9.29 13.57
N ALA A 72 -1.06 9.04 14.28
CA ALA A 72 -1.25 9.53 15.64
C ALA A 72 -0.20 8.96 16.62
N THR A 73 0.14 7.68 16.49
CA THR A 73 1.16 7.04 17.33
C THR A 73 2.57 7.57 16.98
N ALA A 74 2.90 7.67 15.70
CA ALA A 74 4.20 8.17 15.22
C ALA A 74 4.47 9.63 15.60
N ALA A 75 3.42 10.44 15.75
CA ALA A 75 3.53 11.84 16.16
C ALA A 75 4.21 12.02 17.54
N LYS A 76 4.11 11.04 18.44
CA LYS A 76 4.75 11.10 19.77
C LYS A 76 6.27 11.25 19.70
N ASN A 77 6.88 10.72 18.64
CA ASN A 77 8.34 10.75 18.42
C ASN A 77 8.74 11.63 17.23
N ILE A 78 7.77 12.31 16.59
CA ILE A 78 7.99 13.01 15.30
C ILE A 78 8.57 12.07 14.24
N THR A 79 8.15 10.79 14.27
CA THR A 79 8.61 9.79 13.30
C THR A 79 8.01 10.09 11.93
N LYS A 80 8.84 10.05 10.88
CA LYS A 80 8.39 10.28 9.50
C LYS A 80 7.41 9.19 9.07
N VAL A 81 6.29 9.56 8.46
CA VAL A 81 5.29 8.61 7.94
C VAL A 81 5.14 8.72 6.43
N CYS A 82 5.00 7.57 5.76
CA CYS A 82 4.60 7.47 4.36
C CYS A 82 3.44 6.47 4.29
N LEU A 83 2.26 6.97 3.89
CA LEU A 83 1.00 6.24 3.99
C LEU A 83 0.39 6.09 2.60
N GLU A 84 0.29 4.85 2.14
CA GLU A 84 -0.44 4.49 0.93
C GLU A 84 -1.78 3.89 1.34
N LEU A 85 -2.81 4.72 1.36
CA LEU A 85 -4.11 4.37 1.93
C LEU A 85 -5.12 4.09 0.83
N GLY A 86 -6.26 3.52 1.21
CA GLY A 86 -7.36 3.28 0.27
C GLY A 86 -7.73 4.53 -0.52
N GLY A 87 -7.97 4.35 -1.81
CA GLY A 87 -8.39 5.42 -2.72
C GLY A 87 -9.59 4.97 -3.54
N LYS A 88 -10.36 5.95 -4.00
CA LYS A 88 -11.41 5.74 -4.99
C LYS A 88 -10.97 6.40 -6.29
N ALA A 89 -10.33 5.63 -7.16
CA ALA A 89 -9.84 6.13 -8.44
C ALA A 89 -11.02 6.32 -9.41
N PRO A 90 -11.36 7.56 -9.82
CA PRO A 90 -12.39 7.76 -10.84
C PRO A 90 -11.81 7.43 -12.23
N ALA A 91 -12.64 6.85 -13.10
CA ALA A 91 -12.36 6.81 -14.53
C ALA A 91 -13.21 7.87 -15.22
N ILE A 92 -12.55 8.79 -15.93
CA ILE A 92 -13.24 9.82 -16.73
C ILE A 92 -13.15 9.41 -18.19
N VAL A 93 -14.29 9.28 -18.85
CA VAL A 93 -14.37 8.97 -20.28
C VAL A 93 -14.85 10.21 -21.02
N MET A 94 -14.02 10.71 -21.93
CA MET A 94 -14.33 11.86 -22.79
C MET A 94 -14.67 11.39 -24.21
N ASP A 95 -15.69 11.99 -24.79
CA ASP A 95 -16.04 11.77 -26.19
C ASP A 95 -14.98 12.43 -27.10
N MET A 96 -14.25 11.62 -27.86
CA MET A 96 -13.19 12.06 -28.77
C MET A 96 -13.47 11.55 -30.19
N PRO A 97 -13.50 12.44 -31.20
CA PRO A 97 -14.03 12.12 -32.54
C PRO A 97 -13.18 11.13 -33.36
N ILE A 98 -12.06 10.64 -32.83
CA ILE A 98 -11.12 9.79 -33.58
C ILE A 98 -11.22 8.29 -33.24
N LEU A 99 -12.04 7.90 -32.25
CA LEU A 99 -11.97 6.55 -31.69
C LEU A 99 -13.32 5.82 -31.79
N ASN A 100 -13.41 4.82 -32.68
CA ASN A 100 -14.52 3.89 -32.76
C ASN A 100 -14.51 2.91 -31.57
N TRP A 101 -14.99 3.36 -30.41
CA TRP A 101 -14.93 2.68 -29.10
C TRP A 101 -15.82 1.42 -28.95
N GLN A 102 -16.06 0.63 -30.00
CA GLN A 102 -16.90 -0.57 -29.88
C GLN A 102 -16.27 -1.74 -29.07
N SER A 103 -15.12 -1.57 -28.40
CA SER A 103 -14.41 -2.68 -27.72
C SER A 103 -13.91 -2.40 -26.30
N LYS A 104 -14.82 -2.12 -25.36
CA LYS A 104 -14.73 -2.48 -23.92
C LYS A 104 -13.42 -2.21 -23.10
N PRO A 105 -12.63 -1.13 -23.25
CA PRO A 105 -11.43 -0.92 -22.41
C PRO A 105 -11.78 -0.50 -20.97
N SER A 106 -12.88 0.23 -20.77
CA SER A 106 -13.33 0.70 -19.44
C SER A 106 -13.80 -0.43 -18.52
N LEU A 107 -14.35 -1.52 -19.07
CA LEU A 107 -14.74 -2.70 -18.30
C LEU A 107 -13.54 -3.55 -17.85
N ILE A 108 -12.47 -3.58 -18.65
CA ILE A 108 -11.26 -4.35 -18.35
C ILE A 108 -10.46 -3.68 -17.22
N HIS A 109 -10.34 -2.35 -17.24
CA HIS A 109 -9.66 -1.60 -16.17
C HIS A 109 -10.42 -1.66 -14.83
N ALA A 110 -11.75 -1.72 -14.85
CA ALA A 110 -12.55 -1.87 -13.63
C ALA A 110 -12.47 -3.28 -13.00
N SER A 111 -12.24 -4.32 -13.83
CA SER A 111 -12.28 -5.73 -13.38
C SER A 111 -10.93 -6.30 -12.96
N LEU A 112 -9.82 -5.60 -13.21
CA LEU A 112 -8.47 -6.18 -13.06
C LEU A 112 -8.00 -6.35 -11.61
N ILE A 113 -8.66 -5.73 -10.63
CA ILE A 113 -8.38 -5.97 -9.21
C ILE A 113 -9.72 -5.96 -8.47
N VAL A 114 -10.28 -7.14 -8.24
CA VAL A 114 -11.43 -7.31 -7.34
C VAL A 114 -11.02 -6.85 -5.93
N GLY A 115 -11.20 -5.55 -5.64
CA GLY A 115 -11.31 -4.96 -4.30
C GLY A 115 -10.04 -4.52 -3.55
N LYS A 116 -8.86 -4.31 -4.16
CA LYS A 116 -7.67 -3.82 -3.43
C LYS A 116 -7.14 -2.48 -3.96
N CYS A 117 -6.92 -1.53 -3.02
CA CYS A 117 -6.32 -0.18 -3.06
C CYS A 117 -6.63 0.76 -4.25
N VAL A 118 -6.62 0.25 -5.48
CA VAL A 118 -6.91 0.98 -6.71
C VAL A 118 -8.01 0.22 -7.47
N THR A 119 -9.24 0.29 -6.98
CA THR A 119 -10.40 -0.19 -7.73
C THR A 119 -11.12 1.02 -8.33
N VAL A 120 -11.38 0.99 -9.65
CA VAL A 120 -12.23 2.00 -10.31
C VAL A 120 -13.66 1.74 -9.86
N GLN A 121 -14.20 2.64 -9.04
CA GLN A 121 -15.55 2.49 -8.47
C GLN A 121 -16.55 3.49 -9.02
N ASN A 122 -16.09 4.58 -9.66
CA ASN A 122 -16.95 5.59 -10.29
C ASN A 122 -16.45 5.84 -11.73
N VAL A 123 -17.33 5.66 -12.71
CA VAL A 123 -17.11 6.06 -14.10
C VAL A 123 -17.93 7.31 -14.36
N LEU A 124 -17.28 8.41 -14.76
CA LEU A 124 -17.92 9.66 -15.12
C LEU A 124 -17.84 9.84 -16.64
N CYS A 125 -18.99 9.94 -17.30
CA CYS A 125 -19.11 10.25 -18.73
C CYS A 125 -19.57 11.70 -18.88
N THR A 126 -18.87 12.49 -19.71
CA THR A 126 -19.28 13.87 -20.03
C THR A 126 -19.94 13.89 -21.41
N GLU A 127 -21.22 14.26 -21.48
CA GLU A 127 -21.91 14.49 -22.77
C GLU A 127 -21.54 15.86 -23.33
N ARG A 128 -21.29 15.94 -24.65
CA ARG A 128 -21.16 17.22 -25.35
C ARG A 128 -22.56 17.79 -25.57
N HIS A 129 -22.89 18.90 -24.90
CA HIS A 129 -23.95 19.78 -25.38
C HIS A 129 -23.41 20.65 -26.51
N LEU A 130 -23.70 20.24 -27.75
CA LEU A 130 -23.67 21.08 -28.94
C LEU A 130 -24.99 20.88 -29.69
#